data_AF-A0A379FD20-F1
#
_entry.id   AF-A0A379FD20-F1
#
_cell.length_a   1.000
_cell.length_b   1.000
_cell.length_c   1.000
_cell.angle_alpha   90.00
_cell.angle_beta   90.00
_cell.angle_gamma   90.00
#
_symmetry.space_group_name_H-M   'P 1'
#
loop_
_entity.id
_entity.type
_entity.pdbx_description
1 polymer ?
#
loop_
_entity_poly.entity_id
_entity_poly.type
_entity_poly.pdbx_seq_one_letter_code
_entity_poly.pdbx_strand_id
1 'polypeptide(L)'
;MKKLLIGVAFLLTGYSASALSSTGESGKDFFVEMVNATCSKHENPELCRWQVENLSAISSINTLTYYDCKLHDKKEKECLESIEMFDYIQGQYDKNMRDMTSK
;
A
#
# COMPACT_ATOMS: atom_id res chain seq x y z
N MET A 1 8.37 -46.81 -33.40
CA MET A 1 8.89 -46.16 -32.17
C MET A 1 7.80 -45.27 -31.59
N LYS A 2 6.94 -45.83 -30.72
CA LYS A 2 5.90 -45.10 -29.96
C LYS A 2 6.56 -44.50 -28.73
N LYS A 3 6.78 -43.18 -28.69
CA LYS A 3 7.28 -42.49 -27.51
C LYS A 3 6.11 -41.90 -26.73
N LEU A 4 5.81 -42.58 -25.62
CA LEU A 4 5.54 -41.99 -24.31
C LEU A 4 4.52 -40.82 -24.25
N LEU A 5 3.24 -41.18 -24.34
CA LEU A 5 2.21 -40.48 -23.57
C LEU A 5 2.27 -41.01 -22.13
N ILE A 6 1.83 -40.18 -21.18
CA ILE A 6 1.72 -40.41 -19.72
C ILE A 6 2.95 -39.90 -18.96
N GLY A 7 2.82 -38.72 -18.32
CA GLY A 7 3.79 -38.35 -17.30
C GLY A 7 3.89 -36.88 -16.86
N VAL A 8 3.07 -35.93 -17.31
CA VAL A 8 3.06 -34.56 -16.73
C VAL A 8 1.66 -33.96 -16.78
N ALA A 9 0.70 -34.58 -16.11
CA ALA A 9 -0.67 -34.07 -15.99
C ALA A 9 -1.12 -33.86 -14.53
N PHE A 10 -0.18 -33.75 -13.57
CA PHE A 10 -0.55 -33.83 -12.15
C PHE A 10 0.29 -32.98 -11.18
N LEU A 11 0.76 -31.79 -11.58
CA LEU A 11 1.51 -30.91 -10.65
C LEU A 11 1.25 -29.40 -10.78
N LEU A 12 0.12 -28.95 -11.34
CA LEU A 12 -0.22 -27.52 -11.32
C LEU A 12 -1.61 -27.18 -10.76
N THR A 13 -2.40 -28.17 -10.34
CA THR A 13 -3.59 -27.95 -9.50
C THR A 13 -3.17 -27.87 -8.03
N GLY A 14 -2.55 -26.76 -7.62
CA GLY A 14 -2.05 -26.68 -6.25
C GLY A 14 -1.56 -25.32 -5.75
N TYR A 15 -1.48 -24.29 -6.59
CA TYR A 15 -1.49 -22.93 -6.06
C TYR A 15 -2.93 -22.47 -6.02
N SER A 16 -3.63 -22.96 -4.98
CA SER A 16 -4.68 -22.19 -4.35
C SER A 16 -4.08 -20.80 -4.13
N ALA A 17 -4.42 -19.86 -5.02
CA ALA A 17 -4.36 -18.46 -4.69
C ALA A 17 -5.27 -18.35 -3.48
N SER A 18 -4.69 -18.44 -2.28
CA SER A 18 -5.33 -18.05 -1.06
C SER A 18 -5.78 -16.63 -1.34
N ALA A 19 -7.08 -16.49 -1.64
CA ALA A 19 -7.74 -15.21 -1.60
C ALA A 19 -7.34 -14.64 -0.26
N LEU A 20 -6.50 -13.60 -0.29
CA LEU A 20 -6.22 -12.78 0.88
C LEU A 20 -7.60 -12.29 1.30
N SER A 21 -8.16 -13.00 2.28
CA SER A 21 -9.40 -12.65 2.93
C SER A 21 -9.16 -11.25 3.46
N SER A 22 -9.83 -10.27 2.86
CA SER A 22 -9.79 -8.88 3.32
C SER A 22 -10.53 -8.82 4.65
N THR A 23 -9.86 -9.23 5.72
CA THR A 23 -10.20 -8.78 7.07
C THR A 23 -10.12 -7.27 7.05
N GLY A 24 -11.26 -6.62 7.28
CA GLY A 24 -11.50 -5.20 7.04
C GLY A 24 -10.71 -4.25 7.95
N GLU A 25 -9.39 -4.32 7.92
CA GLU A 25 -8.51 -3.23 8.28
C GLU A 25 -8.49 -2.24 7.12
N SER A 26 -8.72 -0.96 7.41
CA SER A 26 -8.62 0.07 6.38
C SER A 26 -7.18 0.09 5.84
N GLY A 27 -6.99 0.36 4.55
CA GLY A 27 -5.64 0.42 3.96
C GLY A 27 -4.70 1.37 4.72
N LYS A 28 -5.27 2.39 5.36
CA LYS A 28 -4.58 3.35 6.22
C LYS A 28 -4.02 2.69 7.48
N ASP A 29 -4.81 1.87 8.17
CA ASP A 29 -4.39 1.20 9.40
C ASP A 29 -3.24 0.23 9.11
N PHE A 30 -3.35 -0.54 8.02
CA PHE A 30 -2.27 -1.41 7.55
C PHE A 30 -1.00 -0.63 7.21
N PHE A 31 -1.12 0.52 6.53
CA PHE A 31 0.03 1.35 6.19
C PHE A 31 0.74 1.89 7.44
N VAL A 32 -0.03 2.40 8.41
CA VAL A 32 0.51 2.91 9.68
C VAL A 32 1.19 1.80 10.47
N GLU A 33 0.59 0.62 10.55
CA GLU A 33 1.20 -0.54 11.21
C GLU A 33 2.52 -0.94 10.52
N MET A 34 2.52 -1.03 9.19
CA MET A 34 3.71 -1.38 8.41
C MET A 34 4.85 -0.38 8.63
N VAL A 35 4.57 0.92 8.59
CA VAL A 35 5.55 1.99 8.83
C VAL A 35 6.13 1.89 10.25
N ASN A 36 5.27 1.72 11.26
CA ASN A 36 5.70 1.59 12.64
C ASN A 36 6.54 0.33 12.87
N ALA A 37 6.11 -0.82 12.34
CA ALA A 37 6.83 -2.08 12.44
C ALA A 37 8.22 -1.98 11.78
N THR A 38 8.28 -1.45 10.55
CA THR A 38 9.51 -1.27 9.77
C THR A 38 10.50 -0.37 10.48
N CYS A 39 10.04 0.80 10.95
CA CYS A 39 10.93 1.82 11.50
C CYS A 39 11.29 1.64 12.97
N SER A 40 10.56 0.80 13.72
CA SER A 40 10.79 0.59 15.17
C SER A 40 12.21 0.10 15.52
N LYS A 41 12.90 -0.55 14.58
CA LYS A 41 14.23 -1.15 14.78
C LYS A 41 15.38 -0.31 14.22
N HIS A 42 15.10 0.83 13.62
CA HIS A 42 16.14 1.71 13.07
C HIS A 42 16.79 2.55 14.17
N GLU A 43 18.06 2.92 13.99
CA GLU A 43 18.77 3.83 14.91
C GLU A 43 18.08 5.20 15.03
N ASN A 44 17.43 5.65 13.96
CA ASN A 44 16.59 6.84 13.96
C ASN A 44 15.19 6.50 13.40
N PRO A 45 14.27 6.04 14.26
CA PRO A 45 12.92 5.65 13.85
C PRO A 45 12.10 6.81 13.27
N GLU A 46 12.34 8.05 13.71
CA GLU A 46 11.62 9.23 13.19
C GLU A 46 12.04 9.53 11.75
N LEU A 47 13.34 9.51 11.47
CA LEU A 47 13.85 9.71 10.11
C LEU A 47 13.37 8.60 9.16
N CYS A 48 13.35 7.35 9.63
CA CYS A 48 12.82 6.24 8.84
C CYS A 48 11.34 6.45 8.48
N ARG A 49 10.49 6.80 9.46
CA ARG A 49 9.06 7.06 9.22
C ARG A 49 8.87 8.18 8.22
N TRP A 50 9.59 9.28 8.43
CA TRP A 50 9.62 10.42 7.52
C TRP A 50 9.96 9.98 6.08
N GLN A 51 11.02 9.19 5.89
CA GLN A 51 11.43 8.74 4.55
C GLN A 51 10.38 7.83 3.90
N VAL A 52 9.85 6.84 4.63
CA VAL A 52 8.88 5.87 4.10
C VAL A 52 7.56 6.57 3.75
N GLU A 53 7.09 7.48 4.59
CA GLU A 53 5.88 8.27 4.34
C GLU A 53 6.05 9.16 3.09
N ASN A 54 7.18 9.86 2.97
CA ASN A 54 7.48 10.69 1.80
C ASN A 54 7.62 9.86 0.51
N LEU A 55 8.32 8.72 0.54
CA LEU A 55 8.44 7.81 -0.60
C LEU A 55 7.10 7.23 -1.01
N SER A 56 6.24 6.90 -0.04
CA SER A 56 4.89 6.36 -0.29
C SER A 56 3.97 7.42 -0.90
N ALA A 57 4.08 8.68 -0.45
CA ALA A 57 3.41 9.82 -1.07
C ALA A 57 3.81 9.98 -2.54
N ILE A 58 5.10 9.89 -2.82
CA ILE A 58 5.65 10.03 -4.18
C ILE A 58 5.26 8.82 -5.06
N SER A 59 5.37 7.60 -4.54
CA SER A 59 5.22 6.34 -5.31
C SER A 59 3.78 5.89 -5.55
N SER A 60 2.79 6.55 -4.92
CA SER A 60 1.41 6.59 -5.42
C SER A 60 0.65 5.25 -5.56
N ILE A 61 0.78 4.34 -4.60
CA ILE A 61 -0.06 3.13 -4.58
C ILE A 61 -1.55 3.47 -4.36
N ASN A 62 -1.88 4.50 -3.57
CA ASN A 62 -3.28 4.92 -3.33
C ASN A 62 -3.74 6.04 -4.27
N THR A 63 -2.80 6.72 -4.92
CA THR A 63 -3.10 7.92 -5.70
C THR A 63 -3.85 7.58 -6.99
N LEU A 64 -3.64 6.37 -7.55
CA LEU A 64 -4.36 5.91 -8.73
C LEU A 64 -5.85 5.69 -8.45
N THR A 65 -6.18 4.99 -7.36
CA THR A 65 -7.57 4.81 -6.92
C THR A 65 -8.17 6.16 -6.49
N TYR A 66 -7.43 7.00 -5.77
CA TYR A 66 -7.85 8.38 -5.48
C TYR A 66 -8.22 9.17 -6.73
N TYR A 67 -7.33 9.21 -7.74
CA TYR A 67 -7.57 9.99 -8.96
C TYR A 67 -8.76 9.44 -9.75
N ASP A 68 -8.89 8.12 -9.88
CA ASP A 68 -10.06 7.51 -10.51
C ASP A 68 -11.36 7.86 -9.75
N CYS A 69 -11.35 7.76 -8.42
CA CYS A 69 -12.49 8.09 -7.58
C CYS A 69 -12.87 9.57 -7.65
N LYS A 70 -11.89 10.48 -7.66
CA LYS A 70 -12.10 11.93 -7.82
C LYS A 70 -12.60 12.28 -9.23
N LEU A 71 -12.00 11.71 -10.27
CA LEU A 71 -12.35 11.97 -11.66
C LEU A 71 -13.79 11.54 -11.98
N HIS A 72 -14.23 10.44 -11.37
CA HIS A 72 -15.54 9.84 -11.62
C HIS A 72 -16.58 10.10 -10.50
N ASP A 73 -16.27 10.96 -9.51
CA ASP A 73 -17.09 11.26 -8.32
C ASP A 73 -17.65 9.99 -7.62
N LYS A 74 -16.83 8.93 -7.55
CA LYS A 74 -17.21 7.67 -6.91
C LYS A 74 -17.19 7.84 -5.39
N LYS A 75 -18.25 7.37 -4.72
CA LYS A 75 -18.43 7.51 -3.25
C LYS A 75 -18.46 6.17 -2.51
N GLU A 76 -17.93 5.14 -3.15
CA GLU A 76 -17.83 3.81 -2.59
C GLU A 76 -16.86 3.80 -1.40
N LYS A 77 -17.01 2.84 -0.49
CA LYS A 77 -16.20 2.74 0.73
C LYS A 77 -14.69 2.77 0.41
N GLU A 78 -14.26 2.03 -0.60
CA GLU A 78 -12.88 1.98 -1.08
C GLU A 78 -12.37 3.35 -1.58
N CYS A 79 -13.24 4.14 -2.22
CA CYS A 79 -12.91 5.49 -2.65
C CYS A 79 -12.76 6.45 -1.46
N LEU A 80 -13.63 6.34 -0.46
CA LEU A 80 -13.53 7.15 0.75
C LEU A 80 -12.25 6.84 1.54
N GLU A 81 -11.91 5.56 1.67
CA GLU A 81 -10.67 5.10 2.32
C GLU A 81 -9.43 5.57 1.54
N SER A 82 -9.46 5.50 0.22
CA SER A 82 -8.37 5.98 -0.63
C SER A 82 -8.19 7.50 -0.54
N ILE A 83 -9.28 8.26 -0.45
CA ILE A 83 -9.24 9.72 -0.22
C ILE A 83 -8.67 10.05 1.15
N GLU A 84 -9.16 9.40 2.21
CA GLU A 84 -8.66 9.62 3.57
C GLU A 84 -7.16 9.32 3.69
N MET A 85 -6.71 8.24 3.06
CA MET A 85 -5.31 7.82 3.03
C MET A 85 -4.44 8.81 2.24
N PHE A 86 -4.91 9.28 1.09
CA PHE A 86 -4.22 10.30 0.32
C PHE A 86 -4.08 11.61 1.11
N ASP A 87 -5.17 12.09 1.71
CA ASP A 87 -5.18 13.34 2.47
C ASP A 87 -4.26 13.27 3.71
N TYR A 88 -4.24 12.12 4.41
CA TYR A 88 -3.32 11.91 5.53
C TYR A 88 -1.85 11.98 5.08
N ILE A 89 -1.50 11.27 4.01
CA ILE A 89 -0.13 11.21 3.49
C ILE A 89 0.32 12.58 2.98
N GLN A 90 -0.51 13.27 2.19
CA GLN A 90 -0.22 14.62 1.70
C GLN A 90 -0.07 15.60 2.87
N GLY A 91 -0.91 15.48 3.91
CA GLY A 91 -0.79 16.30 5.12
C GLY A 91 0.52 16.10 5.88
N GLN A 92 1.02 14.86 5.98
CA GLN A 92 2.35 14.60 6.55
C GLN A 92 3.47 15.20 5.70
N TYR A 93 3.41 15.01 4.37
CA TYR A 93 4.38 15.61 3.44
C TYR A 93 4.44 17.14 3.60
N ASP A 94 3.29 17.81 3.56
CA ASP A 94 3.22 19.26 3.66
C ASP A 94 3.78 19.77 5.01
N LYS A 95 3.48 19.06 6.10
CA LYS A 95 4.04 19.35 7.43
C LYS A 95 5.56 19.22 7.42
N ASN A 96 6.05 18.10 6.92
CA ASN A 96 7.47 17.80 6.83
C ASN A 96 8.25 18.84 6.02
N MET A 97 7.70 19.28 4.88
CA MET A 97 8.31 20.32 4.05
C MET A 97 8.33 21.69 4.74
N ARG A 98 7.27 22.05 5.49
CA ARG A 98 7.26 23.27 6.31
C ARG A 98 8.31 23.23 7.41
N ASP A 99 8.44 22.10 8.10
CA ASP A 99 9.41 21.92 9.19
C ASP A 99 10.86 21.98 8.68
N MET A 100 11.11 21.59 7.42
CA MET A 100 12.42 21.72 6.77
C MET A 100 12.75 23.14 6.30
N THR A 101 11.75 23.91 5.87
CA THR A 101 11.93 25.28 5.34
C THR A 101 11.87 26.37 6.40
N SER A 102 11.49 26.03 7.63
CA SER A 102 11.46 26.93 8.79
C SER A 102 12.72 26.89 9.67
N LYS A 103 13.77 26.19 9.22
CA LYS A 103 15.13 26.23 9.78
C LYS A 103 16.02 27.19 9.02
#